data_AF-A0A8J6EA23-F1
#
_entry.id   AF-A0A8J6EA23-F1
#
_cell.length_a   1.000
_cell.length_b   1.000
_cell.length_c   1.000
_cell.angle_alpha   90.00
_cell.angle_beta   90.00
_cell.angle_gamma   90.00
#
_symmetry.space_group_name_H-M   'P 1'
#
loop_
_entity.id
_entity.type
_entity.pdbx_description
1 polymer ?
#
loop_
_entity_poly.entity_id
_entity_poly.type
_entity_poly.pdbx_seq_one_letter_code
_entity_poly.pdbx_strand_id
1 'polypeptide(L)'
;MTSLADKGELFVPAPSYFEIVYMHPDKPAIIPCRVTTALAKVTLHKEFPAEEIKADGRDISYDVKRGFIYQHPSSNQSGVVYCRAEARGAPQISIKYQLLYVEVPSGPPSATITASANKVRSGNDLSIFCTVLGEPNVDVEFTWMYPGQQVR
;
A
#
# COMPACT_ATOMS: atom_id res chain seq x y z
N MET A 1 6.46 -38.50 23.43
CA MET A 1 5.77 -37.96 22.25
C MET A 1 5.65 -36.46 22.48
N THR A 2 6.66 -35.71 22.07
CA THR A 2 6.75 -34.25 22.27
C THR A 2 5.79 -33.57 21.32
N SER A 3 4.76 -32.89 21.86
CA SER A 3 3.88 -32.05 21.06
C SER A 3 4.69 -30.86 20.55
N LEU A 4 4.87 -30.75 19.23
CA LEU A 4 5.18 -29.47 18.61
C LEU A 4 4.02 -28.53 18.97
N ALA A 5 4.26 -27.59 19.88
CA ALA A 5 3.35 -26.49 20.08
C ALA A 5 3.17 -25.79 18.73
N ASP A 6 1.91 -25.70 18.28
CA ASP A 6 1.50 -24.94 17.11
C ASP A 6 2.07 -23.53 17.23
N LYS A 7 3.13 -23.24 16.48
CA LYS A 7 3.82 -21.94 16.51
C LYS A 7 2.92 -20.99 15.73
N GLY A 8 1.91 -20.42 16.40
CA GLY A 8 0.99 -19.47 15.79
C GLY A 8 1.75 -18.41 14.97
N GLU A 9 1.29 -18.17 13.75
CA GLU A 9 1.87 -17.17 12.86
C GLU A 9 1.66 -15.78 13.46
N LEU A 10 2.76 -15.03 13.64
CA LEU A 10 2.73 -13.70 14.24
C LEU A 10 2.34 -12.64 13.22
N PHE A 11 2.57 -12.87 11.93
CA PHE A 11 2.22 -11.96 10.85
C PHE A 11 1.00 -12.43 10.08
N VAL A 12 0.22 -11.47 9.59
CA VAL A 12 -0.85 -11.77 8.63
C VAL A 12 -0.23 -12.29 7.32
N PRO A 13 -0.71 -13.41 6.75
CA PRO A 13 -0.16 -13.96 5.52
C PRO A 13 -0.18 -12.94 4.37
N ALA A 14 0.94 -12.87 3.65
CA ALA A 14 1.07 -12.08 2.42
C ALA A 14 0.94 -13.00 1.19
N PRO A 15 0.38 -12.53 0.07
CA PRO A 15 0.18 -13.34 -1.13
C PRO A 15 1.49 -13.59 -1.91
N SER A 16 2.58 -12.89 -1.58
CA SER A 16 3.87 -12.92 -2.28
C SER A 16 5.02 -13.09 -1.29
N TYR A 17 6.19 -13.50 -1.80
CA TYR A 17 7.44 -13.60 -1.03
C TYR A 17 8.16 -12.25 -0.86
N PHE A 18 7.79 -11.25 -1.67
CA PHE A 18 8.23 -9.86 -1.55
C PHE A 18 7.16 -8.89 -2.07
N GLU A 19 7.20 -7.65 -1.61
CA GLU A 19 6.29 -6.58 -2.03
C GLU A 19 7.06 -5.25 -2.22
N ILE A 20 6.63 -4.41 -3.15
CA ILE A 20 7.23 -3.09 -3.40
C ILE A 20 6.37 -2.03 -2.72
N VAL A 21 7.00 -1.15 -1.93
CA VAL A 21 6.36 0.00 -1.32
C VAL A 21 6.92 1.27 -1.96
N TYR A 22 6.07 1.98 -2.70
CA TYR A 22 6.42 3.28 -3.25
C TYR A 22 6.31 4.34 -2.18
N MET A 23 7.38 5.13 -2.04
CA MET A 23 7.47 6.24 -1.12
C MET A 23 7.46 7.55 -1.92
N HIS A 24 6.59 8.48 -1.55
CA HIS A 24 6.46 9.76 -2.22
C HIS A 24 6.62 10.90 -1.19
N PRO A 25 7.16 12.06 -1.58
CA PRO A 25 7.39 13.18 -0.66
C PRO A 25 6.11 13.76 -0.05
N ASP A 26 4.98 13.59 -0.72
CA ASP A 26 3.69 14.24 -0.43
C ASP A 26 2.73 13.38 0.41
N LYS A 27 3.07 12.12 0.69
CA LYS A 27 2.21 11.22 1.47
C LYS A 27 3.00 10.23 2.33
N PRO A 28 2.41 9.77 3.45
CA PRO A 28 3.02 8.72 4.26
C PRO A 28 3.18 7.42 3.48
N ALA A 29 4.26 6.68 3.74
CA ALA A 29 4.47 5.34 3.22
C ALA A 29 4.19 4.28 4.30
N ILE A 30 3.57 3.17 3.91
CA ILE A 30 3.15 2.10 4.83
C ILE A 30 3.82 0.80 4.44
N ILE A 31 4.48 0.17 5.41
CA ILE A 31 4.98 -1.21 5.30
C ILE A 31 3.93 -2.13 5.94
N PRO A 32 3.19 -2.93 5.17
CA PRO A 32 1.95 -3.59 5.61
C PRO A 32 2.17 -4.85 6.48
N CYS A 33 3.19 -4.86 7.34
CA CYS A 33 3.52 -5.97 8.23
C CYS A 33 2.65 -5.99 9.51
N ARG A 34 1.39 -6.36 9.32
CA ARG A 34 0.39 -6.48 10.40
C ARG A 34 0.61 -7.76 11.19
N VAL A 35 0.39 -7.68 12.49
CA VAL A 35 0.46 -8.85 13.38
C VAL A 35 -0.92 -9.40 13.70
N THR A 36 -0.97 -10.71 13.98
CA THR A 36 -2.19 -11.42 14.39
C THR A 36 -2.55 -11.20 15.86
N THR A 37 -1.59 -10.73 16.68
CA THR A 37 -1.77 -10.48 18.10
C THR A 37 -1.16 -9.14 18.53
N ALA A 38 -1.94 -8.32 19.24
CA ALA A 38 -1.48 -7.03 19.76
C ALA A 38 -0.42 -7.16 20.87
N LEU A 39 -0.21 -8.36 21.41
CA LEU A 39 0.84 -8.64 22.38
C LEU A 39 2.23 -8.78 21.74
N ALA A 40 2.30 -8.86 20.40
CA ALA A 40 3.56 -8.97 19.69
C ALA A 40 4.33 -7.64 19.76
N LYS A 41 5.59 -7.70 20.22
CA LYS A 41 6.54 -6.60 20.04
C LYS A 41 7.08 -6.68 18.61
N VAL A 42 6.91 -5.61 17.85
CA VAL A 42 7.33 -5.54 16.44
C VAL A 42 8.45 -4.51 16.28
N THR A 43 9.46 -4.86 15.49
CA THR A 43 10.61 -4.00 15.15
C THR A 43 10.81 -4.00 13.64
N LEU A 44 11.38 -2.93 13.10
CA LEU A 44 11.68 -2.77 11.68
C LEU A 44 13.17 -2.92 11.45
N HIS A 45 13.58 -3.68 10.44
CA HIS A 45 14.98 -3.96 10.15
C HIS A 45 15.26 -3.72 8.67
N LYS A 46 16.45 -3.18 8.38
CA LYS A 46 17.00 -3.05 7.03
C LYS A 46 17.87 -4.26 6.73
N GLU A 47 17.82 -4.76 5.50
CA GLU A 47 18.65 -5.89 5.08
C GLU A 47 20.10 -5.48 4.81
N PHE A 48 20.31 -4.29 4.21
CA PHE A 48 21.64 -3.82 3.86
C PHE A 48 21.80 -2.28 3.99
N PRO A 49 22.76 -1.79 4.81
CA PRO A 49 23.46 -2.55 5.84
C PRO A 49 22.45 -3.09 6.87
N ALA A 50 22.79 -4.21 7.52
CA ALA A 50 21.91 -4.82 8.51
C ALA A 50 21.80 -3.92 9.75
N GLU A 51 20.63 -3.33 9.96
CA GLU A 51 20.37 -2.44 11.09
C GLU A 51 18.90 -2.47 11.52
N GLU A 52 18.65 -2.25 12.81
CA GLU A 52 17.30 -1.99 13.32
C GLU A 52 16.96 -0.50 13.11
N ILE A 53 15.84 -0.25 12.43
CA ILE A 53 15.29 1.09 12.23
C ILE A 53 14.41 1.41 13.43
N LYS A 54 14.82 2.40 14.22
CA LYS A 54 14.08 2.81 15.42
C LYS A 54 12.81 3.57 15.03
N ALA A 55 11.67 3.08 15.49
CA ALA A 55 10.42 3.83 15.49
C ALA A 55 10.41 4.79 16.67
N ASP A 56 10.43 6.09 16.38
CA ASP A 56 10.40 7.18 17.37
C ASP A 56 8.97 7.61 17.74
N GLY A 57 7.97 7.10 17.01
CA GLY A 57 6.56 7.46 17.14
C GLY A 57 6.17 8.78 16.48
N ARG A 58 7.13 9.47 15.83
CA ARG A 58 6.90 10.71 15.09
C ARG A 58 7.15 10.51 13.61
N ASP A 59 8.40 10.30 13.20
CA ASP A 59 8.73 10.10 11.79
C ASP A 59 8.43 8.66 11.35
N ILE A 60 8.64 7.70 12.26
CA ILE A 60 8.32 6.29 12.05
C ILE A 60 7.50 5.79 13.23
N SER A 61 6.30 5.30 12.93
CA SER A 61 5.35 4.77 13.92
C SER A 61 4.88 3.39 13.53
N TYR A 62 4.38 2.61 14.49
CA TYR A 62 3.78 1.29 14.22
C TYR A 62 2.31 1.31 14.61
N ASP A 63 1.45 0.90 13.67
CA ASP A 63 0.03 0.70 13.87
C ASP A 63 -0.28 -0.80 13.68
N VAL A 64 -0.95 -1.44 14.64
CA VAL A 64 -1.20 -2.89 14.61
C VAL A 64 -2.05 -3.31 13.39
N LYS A 65 -2.93 -2.43 12.92
CA LYS A 65 -3.85 -2.69 11.79
C LYS A 65 -3.26 -2.31 10.44
N ARG A 66 -2.22 -1.47 10.40
CA ARG A 66 -1.63 -0.95 9.15
C ARG A 66 -0.19 -1.39 8.93
N GLY A 67 0.62 -1.50 9.98
CA GLY A 67 2.06 -1.79 9.94
C GLY A 67 2.92 -0.58 10.30
N PHE A 68 4.17 -0.53 9.82
CA PHE A 68 5.03 0.64 10.03
C PHE A 68 4.64 1.76 9.08
N ILE A 69 4.56 2.98 9.60
CA ILE A 69 4.17 4.18 8.86
C ILE A 69 5.34 5.17 8.94
N TYR A 70 5.90 5.49 7.78
CA TYR A 70 6.82 6.60 7.56
C TYR A 70 5.98 7.84 7.28
N GLN A 71 5.95 8.80 8.21
CA GLN A 71 5.12 10.00 8.04
C GLN A 71 5.62 10.90 6.91
N HIS A 72 6.95 11.09 6.85
CA HIS A 72 7.63 11.88 5.83
C HIS A 72 8.77 11.05 5.25
N PRO A 73 8.49 10.18 4.26
CA PRO A 73 9.53 9.34 3.69
C PRO A 73 10.54 10.18 2.91
N SER A 74 11.78 9.70 2.84
CA SER A 74 12.89 10.38 2.18
C SER A 74 13.77 9.40 1.41
N SER A 75 14.53 9.89 0.43
CA SER A 75 15.28 9.04 -0.49
C SER A 75 16.32 8.14 0.20
N ASN A 76 16.90 8.59 1.31
CA ASN A 76 17.88 7.83 2.11
C ASN A 76 17.28 6.60 2.84
N GLN A 77 15.95 6.52 2.95
CA GLN A 77 15.23 5.41 3.58
C GLN A 77 14.93 4.27 2.58
N SER A 78 15.32 4.41 1.31
CA SER A 78 15.17 3.35 0.30
C SER A 78 15.99 2.10 0.63
N GLY A 79 15.53 0.95 0.13
CA GLY A 79 16.19 -0.35 0.32
C GLY A 79 15.23 -1.46 0.70
N VAL A 80 15.77 -2.62 1.05
CA VAL A 80 14.99 -3.77 1.49
C VAL A 80 14.84 -3.76 3.01
N VAL A 81 13.60 -3.86 3.48
CA VAL A 81 13.26 -3.91 4.90
C VAL A 81 12.36 -5.11 5.21
N TYR A 82 12.35 -5.53 6.46
CA TYR A 82 11.45 -6.56 6.97
C TYR A 82 11.09 -6.27 8.43
N CYS A 83 9.93 -6.76 8.86
CA CYS A 83 9.49 -6.64 10.23
C CYS A 83 9.85 -7.90 11.00
N ARG A 84 10.22 -7.73 12.27
CA ARG A 84 10.48 -8.82 13.21
C ARG A 84 9.52 -8.71 14.38
N ALA A 85 8.76 -9.78 14.64
CA ALA A 85 7.77 -9.84 15.70
C ALA A 85 8.11 -10.91 16.74
N GLU A 86 7.78 -10.63 18.01
CA GLU A 86 7.99 -11.55 19.15
C GLU A 86 6.81 -11.44 20.14
N ALA A 87 6.14 -12.56 20.46
CA ALA A 87 4.90 -12.54 21.25
C ALA A 87 4.75 -13.67 22.31
N ARG A 88 5.86 -14.30 22.75
CA ARG A 88 5.97 -15.57 23.52
C ARG A 88 6.32 -16.75 22.59
N GLY A 89 7.57 -16.81 22.15
CA GLY A 89 8.08 -17.86 21.30
C GLY A 89 9.31 -17.41 20.54
N ALA A 90 9.70 -18.19 19.54
CA ALA A 90 10.78 -17.78 18.64
C ALA A 90 10.33 -16.54 17.83
N PRO A 91 11.22 -15.57 17.62
CA PRO A 91 10.94 -14.41 16.78
C PRO A 91 10.66 -14.87 15.34
N GLN A 92 9.69 -14.24 14.69
CA GLN A 92 9.37 -14.45 13.28
C GLN A 92 9.69 -13.19 12.49
N ILE A 93 10.00 -13.36 11.20
CA ILE A 93 10.18 -12.25 10.26
C ILE A 93 9.04 -12.25 9.24
N SER A 94 8.63 -11.06 8.81
CA SER A 94 7.69 -10.91 7.70
C SER A 94 8.36 -11.26 6.37
N ILE A 95 7.58 -11.21 5.29
CA ILE A 95 8.15 -11.07 3.95
C ILE A 95 8.99 -9.79 3.85
N LYS A 96 9.78 -9.69 2.78
CA LYS A 96 10.62 -8.52 2.52
C LYS A 96 9.86 -7.48 1.73
N TYR A 97 10.11 -6.21 2.07
CA TYR A 97 9.53 -5.05 1.39
C TYR A 97 10.65 -4.24 0.74
N GLN A 98 10.53 -4.00 -0.56
CA GLN A 98 11.44 -3.13 -1.30
C GLN A 98 10.88 -1.70 -1.29
N LEU A 99 11.53 -0.81 -0.54
CA LEU A 99 11.16 0.61 -0.49
C LEU A 99 11.80 1.35 -1.66
N LEU A 100 10.97 1.99 -2.49
CA LEU A 100 11.39 2.80 -3.64
C LEU A 100 10.90 4.23 -3.49
N TYR A 101 11.83 5.18 -3.38
CA TYR A 101 11.50 6.60 -3.36
C TYR A 101 11.24 7.14 -4.77
N VAL A 102 10.10 7.79 -4.95
CA VAL A 102 9.69 8.44 -6.19
C VAL A 102 9.73 9.95 -5.95
N GLU A 103 10.71 10.62 -6.56
CA GLU A 103 10.93 12.06 -6.38
C GLU A 103 9.77 12.91 -6.89
N VAL A 104 9.07 12.42 -7.92
CA VAL A 104 7.92 13.11 -8.49
C VAL A 104 6.71 12.84 -7.59
N PRO A 105 6.08 13.89 -7.03
CA PRO A 105 4.88 13.73 -6.22
C PRO A 105 3.77 13.10 -7.03
N SER A 106 2.80 12.53 -6.32
CA SER A 106 1.66 11.90 -6.98
C SER A 106 0.88 12.92 -7.80
N GLY A 107 0.68 12.59 -9.07
CA GLY A 107 -0.13 13.41 -9.98
C GLY A 107 -1.61 13.05 -9.91
N PRO A 108 -2.52 13.98 -10.24
CA PRO A 108 -3.92 13.62 -10.45
C PRO A 108 -4.02 12.58 -11.57
N PRO A 109 -4.95 11.61 -11.47
CA PRO A 109 -5.13 10.63 -12.53
C PRO A 109 -5.61 11.33 -13.81
N SER A 110 -5.15 10.84 -14.96
CA SER A 110 -5.53 11.37 -16.26
C SER A 110 -6.75 10.64 -16.79
N ALA A 111 -7.79 11.38 -17.18
CA ALA A 111 -9.03 10.84 -17.71
C ALA A 111 -9.15 11.11 -19.22
N THR A 112 -9.44 10.06 -20.00
CA THR A 112 -9.73 10.16 -21.43
C THR A 112 -11.14 9.66 -21.71
N ILE A 113 -11.92 10.42 -22.48
CA ILE A 113 -13.26 10.01 -22.93
C ILE A 113 -13.19 9.56 -24.39
N THR A 114 -13.78 8.41 -24.70
CA THR A 114 -13.96 7.92 -26.06
C THR A 114 -15.42 7.55 -26.31
N ALA A 115 -15.87 7.72 -27.55
CA ALA A 115 -17.23 7.42 -27.99
C ALA A 115 -17.20 6.37 -29.11
N SER A 116 -18.20 5.48 -29.15
CA SER A 116 -18.34 4.53 -30.26
C SER A 116 -18.56 5.22 -31.61
N ALA A 117 -19.18 6.41 -31.61
CA ALA A 117 -19.30 7.29 -32.76
C ALA A 117 -19.50 8.75 -32.33
N ASN A 118 -19.05 9.70 -33.15
CA ASN A 118 -19.24 11.14 -32.91
C ASN A 118 -20.63 11.64 -33.35
N LYS A 119 -21.37 10.83 -34.10
CA LYS A 119 -22.74 11.12 -34.57
C LYS A 119 -23.54 9.84 -34.57
N VAL A 120 -24.76 9.90 -34.03
CA VAL A 120 -25.68 8.77 -33.95
C VAL A 120 -27.07 9.24 -34.39
N ARG A 121 -27.84 8.35 -35.04
CA ARG A 121 -29.25 8.65 -35.39
C ARG A 121 -30.13 8.44 -34.16
N SER A 122 -31.22 9.20 -34.07
CA SER A 122 -32.21 9.01 -33.00
C SER A 122 -32.71 7.57 -32.97
N GLY A 123 -32.72 6.96 -31.79
CA GLY A 123 -33.11 5.56 -31.59
C GLY A 123 -31.98 4.53 -31.71
N ASN A 124 -30.78 4.94 -32.12
CA ASN A 124 -29.60 4.07 -32.10
C ASN A 124 -28.82 4.23 -30.79
N ASP A 125 -28.12 3.18 -30.40
CA ASP A 125 -27.30 3.17 -29.19
C ASP A 125 -25.98 3.96 -29.38
N LEU A 126 -25.57 4.64 -28.31
CA LEU A 126 -24.29 5.35 -28.21
C LEU A 126 -23.57 4.89 -26.94
N SER A 127 -22.34 4.42 -27.09
CA SER A 127 -21.50 3.99 -25.96
C SER A 127 -20.39 5.00 -25.75
N ILE A 128 -20.26 5.48 -24.51
CA ILE A 128 -19.19 6.39 -24.08
C ILE A 128 -18.35 5.67 -23.02
N PHE A 129 -17.03 5.71 -23.17
CA PHE A 129 -16.08 5.11 -22.25
C PHE A 129 -15.21 6.20 -21.63
N CYS A 130 -15.02 6.15 -20.31
CA CYS A 130 -14.03 6.95 -19.60
C CYS A 130 -12.92 6.00 -19.14
N THR A 131 -11.71 6.23 -19.62
CA THR A 131 -10.51 5.52 -19.20
C THR A 131 -9.70 6.44 -18.32
N VAL A 132 -9.43 6.00 -17.09
CA VAL A 132 -8.63 6.74 -16.11
C VAL A 132 -7.30 6.01 -15.89
N LEU A 133 -6.20 6.75 -16.07
CA LEU A 133 -4.84 6.28 -15.82
C LEU A 133 -4.28 7.02 -14.62
N GLY A 134 -3.88 6.29 -13.59
CA GLY A 134 -3.36 6.85 -12.35
C GLY A 134 -2.43 5.88 -11.63
N GLU A 135 -2.04 6.26 -10.43
CA GLU A 135 -1.22 5.42 -9.56
C GLU A 135 -2.00 4.21 -9.02
N PRO A 136 -1.32 3.10 -8.71
CA PRO A 136 -1.95 1.96 -8.06
C PRO A 136 -2.47 2.32 -6.67
N ASN A 137 -3.52 1.63 -6.22
CA ASN A 137 -4.13 1.79 -4.89
C ASN A 137 -4.63 3.22 -4.58
N VAL A 138 -4.90 4.02 -5.60
CA VAL A 138 -5.62 5.30 -5.48
C VAL A 138 -7.10 5.04 -5.72
N ASP A 139 -7.94 5.47 -4.78
CA ASP A 139 -9.40 5.42 -4.95
C ASP A 139 -9.84 6.42 -6.02
N VAL A 140 -10.63 5.95 -6.99
CA VAL A 140 -11.15 6.76 -8.10
C VAL A 140 -12.67 6.77 -8.06
N GLU A 141 -13.25 7.97 -8.04
CA GLU A 141 -14.69 8.19 -8.16
C GLU A 141 -15.05 8.70 -9.55
N PHE A 142 -16.01 8.05 -10.21
CA PHE A 142 -16.46 8.42 -11.54
C PHE A 142 -17.79 9.17 -11.46
N THR A 143 -17.76 10.45 -11.86
CA THR A 143 -18.97 11.27 -12.00
C THR A 143 -19.21 11.62 -13.46
N TRP A 144 -20.42 11.38 -13.96
CA TRP A 144 -20.82 11.69 -15.33
C TRP A 144 -21.78 12.88 -15.36
N MET A 145 -21.49 13.82 -16.25
CA MET A 145 -22.38 14.92 -16.61
C MET A 145 -22.77 14.80 -18.08
N TYR A 146 -24.06 14.78 -18.39
CA TYR A 146 -24.54 14.68 -19.76
C TYR A 146 -25.82 15.50 -20.00
N PRO A 147 -26.09 15.93 -21.25
CA PRO A 147 -27.30 16.69 -21.57
C PRO A 147 -28.58 15.89 -21.28
N GLY A 148 -29.58 16.55 -20.69
CA GLY A 148 -30.84 15.90 -20.32
C GLY A 148 -30.81 15.15 -18.98
N GLN A 149 -29.69 15.19 -18.26
CA GLN A 149 -29.60 14.71 -16.89
C GLN A 149 -30.50 15.56 -15.99
N GLN A 150 -31.60 14.96 -15.53
CA GLN A 150 -32.46 15.56 -14.51
C GLN A 150 -31.70 15.47 -13.19
N VAL A 151 -31.33 16.62 -12.61
CA VAL A 151 -30.78 16.68 -11.25
C VAL A 151 -31.90 16.22 -10.32
N ARG A 152 -31.68 15.12 -9.62
CA ARG A 152 -32.66 14.56 -8.68
C ARG A 152 -32.31 14.97 -7.25
#